data_AF-A0A9P1P147-F1
#
_entry.id   AF-A0A9P1P147-F1
#
_cell.length_a   1.000
_cell.length_b   1.000
_cell.length_c   1.000
_cell.angle_alpha   90.00
_cell.angle_beta   90.00
_cell.angle_gamma   90.00
#
_symmetry.space_group_name_H-M   'P 1'
#
loop_
_entity.id
_entity.type
_entity.pdbx_description
1 polymer ?
#
loop_
_entity_poly.entity_id
_entity_poly.type
_entity_poly.pdbx_seq_one_letter_code
_entity_poly.pdbx_strand_id
1 'polypeptide(L)'
;MNTENQKITRLHLKSLGLTDYLVREIVKELPSEKENLYNIYSVSDVQKSIQQKLNNPRTKDTSRKKLAVVLEWLDGKSNVIEVDFLKNLTPDQRLEFLYKRNHELFEKEKEINQETDELLRKARQMIAK
;
A
#
# COMPACT_ATOMS: atom_id res chain seq x y z
N MET A 1 -0.99 0.03 -6.72
CA MET A 1 -2.33 -0.18 -7.31
C MET A 1 -3.06 1.15 -7.27
N ASN A 2 -3.71 1.55 -8.36
CA ASN A 2 -4.39 2.85 -8.45
C ASN A 2 -5.77 2.74 -7.76
N THR A 3 -5.88 3.16 -6.50
CA THR A 3 -7.10 3.05 -5.67
C THR A 3 -8.15 4.13 -5.99
N GLU A 4 -7.84 5.08 -6.87
CA GLU A 4 -8.67 6.27 -7.12
C GLU A 4 -10.07 5.99 -7.69
N ASN A 5 -10.31 4.80 -8.26
CA ASN A 5 -11.62 4.40 -8.80
C ASN A 5 -12.22 3.14 -8.18
N GLN A 6 -11.68 2.65 -7.06
CA GLN A 6 -12.25 1.49 -6.37
C GLN A 6 -13.43 1.92 -5.49
N LYS A 7 -14.54 1.18 -5.59
CA LYS A 7 -15.76 1.40 -4.82
C LYS A 7 -15.93 0.32 -3.76
N ILE A 8 -16.44 0.72 -2.59
CA ILE A 8 -16.65 -0.18 -1.45
C ILE A 8 -18.04 0.01 -0.84
N THR A 9 -18.63 -1.08 -0.37
CA THR A 9 -19.94 -1.07 0.30
C THR A 9 -19.78 -1.22 1.82
N ARG A 10 -20.85 -0.91 2.56
CA ARG A 10 -20.93 -1.22 4.00
C ARG A 10 -20.72 -2.72 4.29
N LEU A 11 -21.13 -3.59 3.37
CA LEU A 11 -21.00 -5.04 3.53
C LEU A 11 -19.53 -5.47 3.49
N HIS A 12 -18.73 -4.90 2.59
CA HIS A 12 -17.28 -5.15 2.53
C HIS A 12 -16.59 -4.71 3.83
N LEU A 13 -16.96 -3.55 4.37
CA LEU A 13 -16.40 -3.08 5.65
C LEU A 13 -16.75 -4.01 6.82
N LYS A 14 -17.96 -4.58 6.84
CA LYS A 14 -18.37 -5.59 7.82
C LYS A 14 -17.61 -6.90 7.67
N SER A 15 -17.41 -7.38 6.44
CA SER A 15 -16.66 -8.62 6.19
C SER A 15 -15.20 -8.51 6.65
N LEU A 16 -14.65 -7.30 6.73
CA LEU A 16 -13.33 -7.02 7.31
C LEU A 16 -13.34 -6.90 8.86
N GLY A 17 -14.43 -7.27 9.52
CA GLY A 17 -14.52 -7.35 10.98
C GLY A 17 -14.92 -6.05 11.69
N LEU A 18 -15.34 -5.02 10.95
CA LEU A 18 -15.91 -3.81 11.53
C LEU A 18 -17.33 -4.04 12.04
N THR A 19 -17.60 -3.53 13.24
CA THR A 19 -18.94 -3.53 13.83
C THR A 19 -19.85 -2.53 13.11
N ASP A 20 -21.17 -2.73 13.14
CA ASP A 20 -22.17 -1.79 12.61
C ASP A 20 -22.00 -0.34 13.08
N TYR A 21 -21.59 -0.16 14.33
CA TYR A 21 -21.31 1.15 14.90
C TYR A 21 -20.16 1.84 14.14
N LEU A 22 -19.01 1.16 14.04
CA LEU A 22 -17.84 1.68 13.32
C LEU A 22 -18.12 1.93 11.85
N VAL A 23 -18.84 1.04 11.17
CA VAL A 23 -19.20 1.23 9.76
C VAL A 23 -20.03 2.50 9.59
N ARG A 24 -21.07 2.69 10.41
CA ARG A 24 -21.89 3.92 10.38
C ARG A 24 -21.05 5.17 10.60
N GLU A 25 -20.16 5.10 11.58
CA GLU A 25 -19.27 6.19 11.97
C GLU A 25 -18.25 6.56 10.89
N ILE A 26 -17.75 5.61 10.10
CA ILE A 26 -16.82 5.86 8.99
C ILE A 26 -17.54 6.50 7.80
N VAL A 27 -18.73 6.00 7.45
CA VAL A 27 -19.45 6.41 6.24
C VAL A 27 -20.44 7.55 6.46
N LYS A 28 -20.52 8.10 7.68
CA LYS A 28 -21.55 9.05 8.11
C LYS A 28 -21.60 10.30 7.23
N GLU A 29 -20.44 10.84 6.90
CA GLU A 29 -20.28 12.13 6.19
C GLU A 29 -19.67 11.93 4.80
N LEU A 30 -19.58 10.68 4.34
CA LEU A 30 -19.01 10.37 3.04
C LEU A 30 -20.06 10.50 1.94
N PRO A 31 -19.71 11.08 0.78
CA PRO A 31 -20.57 11.03 -0.39
C PRO A 31 -20.79 9.55 -0.77
N SER A 32 -22.03 9.21 -1.09
CA SER A 32 -22.39 7.87 -1.51
C SER A 32 -23.17 7.92 -2.82
N GLU A 33 -22.82 7.03 -3.72
CA GLU A 33 -23.64 6.72 -4.89
C GLU A 33 -24.54 5.53 -4.56
N LYS A 34 -25.66 5.39 -5.27
CA LYS A 34 -26.47 4.18 -5.22
C LYS A 34 -26.13 3.29 -6.40
N GLU A 35 -25.82 2.04 -6.11
CA GLU A 35 -25.69 0.99 -7.11
C GLU A 35 -26.57 -0.18 -6.67
N ASN A 36 -27.61 -0.44 -7.46
CA ASN A 36 -28.69 -1.36 -7.11
C ASN A 36 -29.32 -1.02 -5.75
N LEU A 37 -29.28 -1.96 -4.79
CA LEU A 37 -29.83 -1.83 -3.43
C LEU A 37 -28.80 -1.32 -2.41
N TYR A 38 -27.57 -1.04 -2.83
CA TYR A 38 -26.47 -0.72 -1.93
C TYR A 38 -25.95 0.70 -2.14
N ASN A 39 -25.55 1.32 -1.02
CA ASN A 39 -24.74 2.53 -1.06
C ASN A 39 -23.28 2.14 -1.27
N ILE A 40 -22.68 2.71 -2.30
CA ILE A 40 -21.27 2.57 -2.66
C ILE A 40 -20.52 3.86 -2.30
N TYR A 41 -19.31 3.69 -1.80
CA TYR A 41 -18.43 4.75 -1.34
C TYR A 41 -17.10 4.64 -2.06
N SER A 42 -16.43 5.76 -2.31
CA SER A 42 -15.05 5.75 -2.80
C SER A 42 -14.11 5.15 -1.74
N VAL A 43 -13.21 4.26 -2.16
CA VAL A 43 -12.15 3.73 -1.28
C VAL A 43 -11.29 4.86 -0.72
N SER A 44 -10.97 5.89 -1.51
CA SER A 44 -10.12 7.00 -1.07
C SER A 44 -10.78 7.83 0.04
N ASP A 45 -12.09 8.04 -0.03
CA ASP A 45 -12.84 8.76 1.00
C ASP A 45 -12.98 7.93 2.28
N VAL A 46 -13.18 6.62 2.14
CA VAL A 46 -13.19 5.69 3.27
C VAL A 46 -11.83 5.64 3.96
N GLN A 47 -10.72 5.59 3.21
CA GLN A 47 -9.36 5.66 3.77
C GLN A 47 -9.14 6.94 4.55
N LYS A 48 -9.50 8.10 4.00
CA LYS A 48 -9.40 9.40 4.69
C LYS A 48 -10.19 9.42 5.99
N SER A 49 -11.44 8.93 5.98
CA SER A 49 -12.29 8.85 7.18
C SER A 49 -11.70 7.93 8.25
N ILE A 50 -11.15 6.77 7.85
CA ILE A 50 -10.47 5.87 8.76
C ILE A 50 -9.23 6.54 9.37
N GLN A 51 -8.39 7.20 8.55
CA GLN A 51 -7.20 7.90 9.02
C GLN A 51 -7.54 8.98 10.04
N GLN A 52 -8.59 9.77 9.79
CA GLN A 52 -9.10 10.78 10.73
C GLN A 52 -9.50 10.15 12.07
N LYS A 53 -10.18 9.00 12.06
CA LYS A 53 -10.52 8.27 13.29
C LYS A 53 -9.32 7.68 14.01
N LEU A 54 -8.32 7.19 13.29
CA LEU A 54 -7.08 6.67 13.89
C LEU A 54 -6.30 7.78 14.59
N ASN A 55 -6.26 8.97 13.99
CA ASN A 55 -5.60 10.16 14.55
C ASN A 55 -6.36 10.76 15.75
N ASN A 56 -7.62 10.40 15.97
CA ASN A 56 -8.38 10.86 17.12
C ASN A 56 -7.94 10.11 18.40
N PRO A 57 -7.44 10.82 19.44
CA PRO A 57 -7.00 10.19 20.68
C PRO A 57 -8.15 9.57 21.49
N ARG A 58 -9.40 9.95 21.24
CA ARG A 58 -10.59 9.38 21.92
C ARG A 58 -11.02 8.03 21.35
N THR A 59 -10.45 7.59 20.23
CA THR A 59 -10.76 6.29 19.63
C THR A 59 -10.22 5.17 20.52
N LYS A 60 -11.09 4.27 20.98
CA LYS A 60 -10.70 3.12 21.80
C LYS A 60 -9.67 2.25 21.07
N ASP A 61 -8.72 1.69 21.81
CA ASP A 61 -7.65 0.84 21.25
C ASP A 61 -8.17 -0.36 20.46
N THR A 62 -9.26 -0.98 20.92
CA THR A 62 -9.89 -2.10 20.20
C THR A 62 -10.43 -1.69 18.84
N SER A 63 -11.04 -0.50 18.76
CA SER A 63 -11.49 0.09 17.50
C SER A 63 -10.31 0.50 16.63
N ARG A 64 -9.26 1.09 17.22
CA ARG A 64 -8.04 1.51 16.52
C ARG A 64 -7.36 0.34 15.83
N LYS A 65 -7.20 -0.80 16.52
CA LYS A 65 -6.63 -2.04 15.93
C LYS A 65 -7.45 -2.52 14.73
N LYS A 66 -8.77 -2.59 14.85
CA LYS A 66 -9.64 -3.01 13.74
C LYS A 66 -9.57 -2.04 12.55
N LEU A 67 -9.56 -0.74 12.81
CA LEU A 67 -9.46 0.29 11.79
C LEU A 67 -8.11 0.25 11.07
N ALA A 68 -7.01 -0.01 11.78
CA ALA A 68 -5.68 -0.14 11.18
C ALA A 68 -5.60 -1.32 10.20
N VAL A 69 -6.13 -2.49 10.57
CA VAL A 69 -6.19 -3.68 9.69
C VAL A 69 -6.99 -3.39 8.42
N VAL A 70 -8.14 -2.71 8.55
CA VAL A 70 -8.94 -2.32 7.38
C VAL A 70 -8.20 -1.33 6.50
N LEU A 71 -7.49 -0.36 7.08
CA LEU A 71 -6.69 0.60 6.33
C LEU A 71 -5.57 -0.08 5.55
N GLU A 72 -4.84 -1.02 6.17
CA GLU A 72 -3.81 -1.82 5.50
C GLU A 72 -4.38 -2.65 4.33
N TRP A 73 -5.59 -3.18 4.50
CA TRP A 73 -6.29 -3.88 3.42
C TRP A 73 -6.66 -2.95 2.27
N LEU A 74 -7.21 -1.77 2.56
CA LEU A 74 -7.56 -0.76 1.56
C LEU A 74 -6.33 -0.19 0.84
N ASP A 75 -5.20 -0.09 1.53
CA ASP A 75 -3.90 0.29 0.95
C ASP A 75 -3.30 -0.79 0.05
N GLY A 76 -3.90 -1.98 -0.01
CA GLY A 76 -3.34 -3.14 -0.72
C GLY A 76 -2.12 -3.76 -0.03
N LYS A 77 -1.83 -3.36 1.22
CA LYS A 77 -0.74 -3.91 2.05
C LYS A 77 -1.09 -5.24 2.70
N SER A 78 -2.37 -5.64 2.68
CA SER A 78 -2.87 -6.90 3.26
C SER A 78 -2.20 -8.18 2.72
N ASN A 79 -1.53 -8.14 1.57
CA ASN A 79 -0.78 -9.28 1.03
C ASN A 79 0.74 -9.18 1.30
N VAL A 80 1.19 -8.16 2.01
CA VAL A 80 2.60 -7.96 2.34
C VAL A 80 2.83 -8.42 3.78
N ILE A 81 3.38 -9.61 3.93
CA ILE A 81 3.95 -10.02 5.22
C ILE A 81 5.26 -9.24 5.36
N GLU A 82 5.34 -8.30 6.29
CA GLU A 82 6.62 -7.70 6.68
C GLU A 82 7.48 -8.77 7.36
N VAL A 83 8.28 -9.47 6.56
CA VAL A 83 9.29 -10.40 7.05
C VAL A 83 10.62 -9.67 7.08
N ASP A 84 11.12 -9.37 8.29
CA ASP A 84 12.54 -9.04 8.44
C ASP A 84 13.35 -10.31 8.17
N PHE A 85 13.81 -10.47 6.92
CA PHE A 85 14.63 -11.58 6.48
C PHE A 85 15.99 -11.63 7.20
N LEU A 86 16.38 -10.55 7.88
CA LEU A 86 17.63 -10.43 8.61
C LEU A 86 17.44 -10.63 10.13
N LYS A 87 16.20 -10.90 10.59
CA LYS A 87 15.87 -10.93 12.02
C LYS A 87 16.72 -11.92 12.84
N ASN A 88 17.13 -13.03 12.23
CA ASN A 88 17.90 -14.10 12.89
C ASN A 88 19.43 -13.91 12.77
N LEU A 89 19.89 -12.86 12.10
CA LEU A 89 21.31 -12.56 11.93
C LEU A 89 21.80 -11.66 13.07
N THR A 90 23.04 -11.92 13.51
CA THR A 90 23.79 -10.99 14.38
C THR A 90 24.06 -9.67 13.66
N PRO A 91 24.31 -8.56 14.38
CA PRO A 91 24.59 -7.27 13.75
C PRO A 91 25.68 -7.31 12.68
N ASP A 92 26.78 -8.03 12.93
CA ASP A 92 27.88 -8.16 11.98
C ASP A 92 27.46 -8.91 10.71
N GLN A 93 26.71 -10.00 10.86
CA GLN A 93 26.17 -10.75 9.72
C GLN A 93 25.15 -9.95 8.91
N ARG A 94 24.34 -9.11 9.58
CA ARG A 94 23.43 -8.19 8.89
C ARG A 94 24.23 -7.18 8.06
N LEU A 95 25.26 -6.61 8.65
CA LEU A 95 26.10 -5.62 7.99
C LEU A 95 26.82 -6.22 6.78
N GLU A 96 27.40 -7.41 6.93
CA GLU A 96 28.06 -8.14 5.84
C GLU A 96 27.06 -8.46 4.71
N PHE A 97 25.87 -8.96 5.05
CA PHE A 97 24.82 -9.22 4.07
C PHE A 97 24.43 -7.96 3.30
N LEU A 98 24.23 -6.84 4.01
CA LEU A 98 23.86 -5.56 3.40
C LEU A 98 24.98 -5.03 2.49
N TYR A 99 26.24 -5.11 2.92
CA TYR A 99 27.39 -4.71 2.10
C TYR A 99 27.48 -5.53 0.81
N LYS A 100 27.40 -6.86 0.93
CA LYS A 100 27.41 -7.76 -0.24
C LYS A 100 26.27 -7.41 -1.19
N ARG A 101 25.05 -7.26 -0.65
CA ARG A 101 23.88 -6.97 -1.45
C ARG A 101 23.98 -5.62 -2.16
N ASN A 102 24.52 -4.62 -1.49
CA ASN A 102 24.71 -3.29 -2.07
C ASN A 102 25.74 -3.33 -3.21
N HIS A 103 26.82 -4.10 -3.05
CA HIS A 103 27.81 -4.27 -4.10
C HIS A 103 27.23 -5.00 -5.33
N GLU A 104 26.47 -6.08 -5.13
CA GLU A 104 25.78 -6.78 -6.23
C GLU A 104 24.82 -5.86 -7.00
N LEU A 105 24.10 -4.98 -6.29
CA LEU A 105 23.18 -4.03 -6.92
C LEU A 105 23.93 -2.96 -7.70
N PHE A 106 25.05 -2.48 -7.18
CA PHE A 106 25.90 -1.51 -7.88
C PHE A 106 26.45 -2.07 -9.20
N GLU A 107 26.93 -3.32 -9.22
CA GLU A 107 27.41 -3.95 -10.45
C GLU A 107 26.28 -4.16 -11.47
N LYS A 108 25.08 -4.54 -11.01
CA LYS A 108 23.90 -4.65 -11.88
C LYS A 108 23.46 -3.29 -12.45
N GLU A 109 23.47 -2.24 -11.65
CA GLU A 109 23.16 -0.89 -12.10
C GLU A 109 24.12 -0.46 -13.21
N LYS A 110 25.41 -0.74 -13.04
CA LYS A 110 26.44 -0.45 -14.05
C LYS A 110 26.19 -1.21 -15.36
N GLU A 111 25.85 -2.49 -15.29
CA GLU A 111 25.50 -3.31 -16.46
C GLU A 111 24.28 -2.75 -17.20
N ILE A 112 23.20 -2.44 -16.48
CA ILE A 112 21.96 -1.86 -17.04
C ILE A 112 22.25 -0.51 -17.71
N ASN A 113 23.07 0.34 -17.09
CA ASN A 113 23.43 1.64 -17.65
C ASN A 113 24.21 1.47 -18.96
N GLN A 114 25.15 0.51 -19.03
CA GLN A 114 25.87 0.20 -20.26
C GLN A 114 24.94 -0.29 -21.37
N GLU A 115 24.04 -1.22 -21.07
CA GLU A 115 23.05 -1.71 -22.04
C GLU A 115 22.13 -0.58 -22.54
N THR A 116 21.72 0.31 -21.63
CA THR A 116 20.88 1.46 -21.95
C THR A 116 21.61 2.43 -22.88
N ASP A 117 22.87 2.75 -22.60
CA ASP A 117 23.69 3.62 -23.44
C ASP A 117 23.92 3.03 -24.83
N GLU A 118 24.13 1.71 -24.93
CA GLU A 118 24.24 1.04 -26.22
C GLU A 118 22.95 1.10 -27.03
N LEU A 119 21.80 0.86 -26.38
CA LEU A 119 20.48 0.97 -27.01
C LEU A 119 20.21 2.39 -27.51
N LEU A 120 20.49 3.40 -26.68
CA LEU A 120 20.34 4.81 -27.05
C LEU A 120 21.25 5.18 -28.22
N ARG A 121 22.49 4.69 -28.23
CA ARG A 121 23.42 4.89 -29.35
C ARG A 121 22.89 4.28 -30.65
N LYS A 122 22.41 3.03 -30.62
CA LYS A 122 21.82 2.34 -31.78
C LYS A 122 20.58 3.08 -32.29
N ALA A 123 19.71 3.54 -31.40
CA ALA A 123 18.52 4.30 -31.76
C ALA A 123 18.88 5.62 -32.47
N ARG A 124 19.85 6.38 -31.94
CA ARG A 124 20.34 7.62 -32.57
C ARG A 124 20.95 7.38 -33.95
N GLN A 125 21.69 6.29 -34.14
CA GLN A 125 22.26 5.92 -35.45
C GLN A 125 21.19 5.55 -36.49
N MET A 126 20.06 4.97 -36.08
CA MET A 126 18.95 4.66 -36.99
C MET A 126 18.16 5.90 -37.41
N ILE A 127 18.03 6.90 -36.53
CA ILE A 127 17.31 8.15 -36.82
C ILE A 127 18.15 9.11 -37.67
N ALA A 128 19.48 9.05 -37.56
CA ALA A 128 20.42 9.87 -38.33
C ALA A 128 20.66 9.36 -39.77
N LYS A 129 19.89 8.37 -40.23
CA LYS A 129 19.95 7.75 -41.55
C LYS A 129 18.69 8.06 -42.33
#